data_AF-A0A433QA47-F1
#
_entry.id   AF-A0A433QA47-F1
#
_cell.length_a   1.000
_cell.length_b   1.000
_cell.length_c   1.000
_cell.angle_alpha   90.00
_cell.angle_beta   90.00
_cell.angle_gamma   90.00
#
_symmetry.space_group_name_H-M   'P 1'
#
loop_
_entity.id
_entity.type
_entity.pdbx_description
1 polymer ?
#
loop_
_entity_poly.entity_id
_entity_poly.type
_entity_poly.pdbx_seq_one_letter_code
_entity_poly.pdbx_strand_id
1 'polypeptide(L)'
;MIVVIYRQSKNWTSTIQYIIENAEINAFKSISVGRAAIVQAVTNGFQVDNILASTYAVELFRSDLLNELLFNVTKPYASYFSTKIDSPLVDPPRPPENQEKLYSAYFSVNVTTTAQLNAPTDTQSRSTVLDNVMRALAINKPSIQEIYAGFADFGFRRYPYIFDDTSRTQTYCNESYVPAELQGKMGFIPACRPWYQEALMSASAVGVVDALGPAKFSLPFISTTKRVTATTSQAFFTQEGLKGVIAIEMDMEALNSALTESSVLRYGYMFMVDLNGTLIL
;
A
#
# COMPACT_ATOMS: atom_id res chain seq x y z
N MET A 1 22.32 -4.29 80.08
CA MET A 1 21.33 -3.87 79.06
C MET A 1 22.08 -3.62 77.77
N ILE A 2 21.96 -4.51 76.78
CA ILE A 2 22.66 -4.39 75.49
C ILE A 2 21.70 -3.69 74.53
N VAL A 3 22.07 -2.48 74.09
CA VAL A 3 21.33 -1.76 73.04
C VAL A 3 21.89 -2.21 71.70
N VAL A 4 21.10 -3.00 70.96
CA VAL A 4 21.42 -3.38 69.58
C VAL A 4 21.00 -2.21 68.68
N ILE A 5 21.97 -1.41 68.24
CA ILE A 5 21.76 -0.40 67.22
C ILE A 5 21.85 -1.09 65.86
N TYR A 6 20.71 -1.32 65.21
CA TYR A 6 20.69 -1.71 63.81
C TYR A 6 21.14 -0.51 62.97
N ARG A 7 22.39 -0.54 62.50
CA ARG A 7 22.84 0.34 61.42
C ARG A 7 22.12 -0.12 60.15
N GLN A 8 21.11 0.61 59.69
CA GLN A 8 20.60 0.43 58.33
C GLN A 8 21.79 0.62 57.37
N SER A 9 22.24 -0.49 56.78
CA SER A 9 23.28 -0.48 55.76
C SER A 9 22.80 0.39 54.60
N LYS A 10 23.54 1.43 54.20
CA LYS A 10 23.19 2.24 53.01
C LYS A 10 23.21 1.43 51.71
N ASN A 11 23.68 0.18 51.75
CA ASN A 11 23.97 -0.65 50.57
C ASN A 11 22.74 -1.43 50.06
N TRP A 12 21.75 -1.72 50.91
CA TRP A 12 20.58 -2.50 50.46
C TRP A 12 19.64 -1.65 49.60
N THR A 13 19.45 -0.37 49.91
CA THR A 13 18.60 0.54 49.15
C THR A 13 19.15 0.78 47.74
N SER A 14 20.46 0.98 47.59
CA SER A 14 21.12 1.09 46.28
C SER A 14 21.04 -0.21 45.49
N THR A 15 21.16 -1.36 46.15
CA THR A 15 21.04 -2.67 45.50
C THR A 15 19.62 -2.92 45.00
N ILE A 16 18.60 -2.62 45.82
CA ILE A 16 17.19 -2.73 45.42
C ILE A 16 16.87 -1.77 44.28
N GLN A 17 17.33 -0.52 44.36
CA GLN A 17 17.14 0.47 43.31
C GLN A 17 17.72 0.00 41.97
N TYR A 18 18.95 -0.52 41.99
CA TYR A 18 19.61 -1.08 40.81
C TYR A 18 18.85 -2.28 40.22
N ILE A 19 18.32 -3.17 41.08
CA ILE A 19 17.50 -4.31 40.63
C ILE A 19 16.20 -3.83 39.97
N ILE A 20 15.54 -2.83 40.56
CA ILE A 20 14.31 -2.24 40.00
C ILE A 20 14.60 -1.61 38.63
N GLU A 21 15.61 -0.74 38.54
CA GLU A 21 15.99 -0.08 37.29
C GLU A 21 16.34 -1.09 36.18
N ASN A 22 17.08 -2.15 36.51
CA ASN A 22 17.38 -3.20 35.55
C ASN A 22 16.14 -3.99 35.11
N ALA A 23 15.23 -4.30 36.04
CA ALA A 23 13.98 -4.98 35.73
C ALA A 23 13.10 -4.11 34.82
N GLU A 24 13.03 -2.80 35.09
CA GLU A 24 12.33 -1.80 34.30
C GLU A 24 12.92 -1.68 32.88
N ILE A 25 14.25 -1.59 32.75
CA ILE A 25 14.94 -1.53 31.45
C ILE A 25 14.72 -2.82 30.65
N ASN A 26 14.79 -3.99 31.30
CA ASN A 26 14.59 -5.27 30.63
C ASN A 26 13.13 -5.46 30.19
N ALA A 27 12.17 -5.05 31.02
CA ALA A 27 10.76 -5.02 30.65
C ALA A 27 10.52 -4.09 29.46
N PHE A 28 11.10 -2.89 29.48
CA PHE A 28 11.03 -1.95 28.35
C PHE A 28 11.58 -2.58 27.06
N LYS A 29 12.79 -3.15 27.09
CA LYS A 29 13.38 -3.82 25.92
C LYS A 29 12.48 -4.93 25.39
N SER A 30 11.93 -5.75 26.28
CA SER A 30 11.03 -6.85 25.88
C SER A 30 9.74 -6.33 25.24
N ILE A 31 9.12 -5.28 25.79
CA ILE A 31 7.92 -4.66 25.23
C ILE A 31 8.23 -4.06 23.85
N SER A 32 9.32 -3.30 23.73
CA SER A 32 9.75 -2.66 22.48
C SER A 32 10.02 -3.68 21.38
N VAL A 33 10.70 -4.79 21.70
CA VAL A 33 10.93 -5.90 20.74
C VAL A 33 9.60 -6.53 20.32
N GLY A 34 8.68 -6.76 21.26
CA GLY A 34 7.35 -7.30 20.96
C GLY A 34 6.54 -6.40 20.02
N ARG A 35 6.58 -5.07 20.24
CA ARG A 35 5.88 -4.12 19.36
C ARG A 35 6.53 -3.97 18.00
N ALA A 36 7.86 -3.95 17.94
CA ALA A 36 8.59 -3.98 16.68
C ALA A 36 8.22 -5.23 15.86
N ALA A 37 8.07 -6.39 16.51
CA ALA A 37 7.63 -7.61 15.84
C ALA A 37 6.19 -7.53 15.30
N ILE A 38 5.26 -6.90 16.03
CA ILE A 38 3.89 -6.66 15.55
C ILE A 38 3.89 -5.73 14.33
N VAL A 39 4.59 -4.59 14.43
CA VAL A 39 4.73 -3.65 13.31
C VAL A 39 5.30 -4.35 12.08
N GLN A 40 6.39 -5.12 12.26
CA GLN A 40 7.00 -5.88 11.17
C GLN A 40 6.05 -6.91 10.57
N ALA A 41 5.26 -7.62 11.39
CA ALA A 41 4.28 -8.58 10.90
C ALA A 41 3.19 -7.91 10.05
N VAL A 42 2.70 -6.74 10.49
CA VAL A 42 1.70 -5.96 9.75
C VAL A 42 2.27 -5.46 8.42
N THR A 43 3.44 -4.82 8.43
CA THR A 43 4.07 -4.29 7.20
C THR A 43 4.44 -5.42 6.23
N ASN A 44 4.97 -6.54 6.72
CA ASN A 44 5.22 -7.73 5.90
C ASN A 44 3.94 -8.27 5.26
N GLY A 45 2.82 -8.26 5.99
CA GLY A 45 1.53 -8.66 5.45
C GLY A 45 1.12 -7.83 4.24
N PHE A 46 1.26 -6.49 4.31
CA PHE A 46 0.98 -5.61 3.16
C PHE A 46 1.98 -5.77 2.03
N GLN A 47 3.26 -5.98 2.34
CA GLN A 47 4.28 -6.28 1.32
C GLN A 47 3.93 -7.56 0.55
N VAL A 48 3.48 -8.61 1.24
CA VAL A 48 3.05 -9.87 0.61
C VAL A 48 1.84 -9.65 -0.29
N ASP A 49 0.84 -8.86 0.14
CA ASP A 49 -0.33 -8.54 -0.68
C ASP A 49 0.07 -7.78 -1.96
N ASN A 50 1.04 -6.86 -1.86
CA ASN A 50 1.55 -6.12 -3.01
C ASN A 50 2.34 -7.01 -3.98
N ILE A 51 3.17 -7.91 -3.45
CA ILE A 51 3.87 -8.93 -4.26
C ILE A 51 2.85 -9.80 -4.98
N LEU A 52 1.79 -10.23 -4.31
CA LEU A 52 0.72 -11.03 -4.91
C LEU A 52 0.07 -10.27 -6.07
N ALA A 53 -0.43 -9.06 -5.82
CA ALA A 53 -1.07 -8.23 -6.84
C ALA A 53 -0.13 -7.96 -8.03
N SER A 54 1.13 -7.64 -7.76
CA SER A 54 2.14 -7.34 -8.79
C SER A 54 2.52 -8.56 -9.61
N THR A 55 2.58 -9.74 -8.99
CA THR A 55 2.81 -11.01 -9.70
C THR A 55 1.67 -11.32 -10.65
N TYR A 56 0.42 -11.13 -10.22
CA TYR A 56 -0.73 -11.26 -11.13
C TYR A 56 -0.67 -10.26 -12.28
N ALA A 57 -0.22 -9.02 -12.03
CA ALA A 57 -0.03 -8.07 -13.11
C ALA A 57 1.07 -8.50 -14.09
N VAL A 58 2.23 -8.98 -13.62
CA VAL A 58 3.25 -9.55 -14.52
C VAL A 58 2.60 -10.59 -15.44
N GLU A 59 1.94 -11.59 -14.85
CA GLU A 59 1.31 -12.68 -15.60
C GLU A 59 0.26 -12.18 -16.60
N LEU A 60 -0.60 -11.22 -16.24
CA LEU A 60 -1.60 -10.67 -17.18
C LEU A 60 -0.97 -9.92 -18.37
N PHE A 61 0.21 -9.34 -18.18
CA PHE A 61 0.87 -8.51 -19.18
C PHE A 61 2.04 -9.19 -19.90
N ARG A 62 2.33 -10.47 -19.63
CA ARG A 62 3.33 -11.23 -20.39
C ARG A 62 2.95 -11.30 -21.87
N SER A 63 3.99 -11.23 -22.71
CA SER A 63 3.90 -11.22 -24.18
C SER A 63 3.70 -12.62 -24.78
N ASP A 64 3.99 -13.68 -24.03
CA ASP A 64 3.89 -15.09 -24.47
C ASP A 64 2.52 -15.72 -24.22
N LEU A 65 1.64 -15.05 -23.47
CA LEU A 65 0.22 -15.41 -23.38
C LEU A 65 -0.47 -15.06 -24.69
N LEU A 66 -0.96 -16.10 -25.39
CA LEU A 66 -2.03 -15.96 -26.38
C LEU A 66 -3.15 -15.10 -25.79
N ASN A 67 -3.85 -14.31 -26.61
CA ASN A 67 -4.95 -13.43 -26.17
C ASN A 67 -6.09 -14.15 -25.41
N GLU A 68 -6.01 -15.46 -25.22
CA GLU A 68 -6.83 -16.25 -24.32
C GLU A 68 -6.22 -16.26 -22.91
N LEU A 69 -6.78 -15.43 -22.02
CA LEU A 69 -6.43 -15.35 -20.60
C LEU A 69 -6.65 -16.70 -19.90
N LEU A 70 -5.59 -17.50 -19.78
CA LEU A 70 -5.63 -18.85 -19.21
C LEU A 70 -5.63 -18.90 -17.67
N PHE A 71 -6.15 -17.87 -17.00
CA PHE A 71 -6.21 -17.84 -15.54
C PHE A 71 -7.63 -18.08 -15.04
N ASN A 72 -7.89 -19.29 -14.55
CA ASN A 72 -9.13 -19.66 -13.84
C ASN A 72 -9.33 -18.87 -12.53
N VAL A 73 -8.35 -18.06 -12.11
CA VAL A 73 -8.36 -17.14 -10.95
C VAL A 73 -9.07 -15.81 -11.25
N THR A 74 -9.54 -15.62 -12.49
CA THR A 74 -10.13 -14.37 -13.00
C THR A 74 -11.66 -14.40 -13.08
N LYS A 75 -12.30 -15.48 -12.62
CA LYS A 75 -13.76 -15.57 -12.61
C LYS A 75 -14.34 -14.70 -11.49
N PRO A 76 -15.37 -13.87 -11.75
CA PRO A 76 -16.14 -13.25 -10.69
C PRO A 76 -16.60 -14.29 -9.68
N TYR A 77 -16.30 -14.09 -8.39
CA TYR A 77 -16.83 -14.93 -7.32
C TYR A 77 -18.33 -14.67 -7.14
N ALA A 78 -19.06 -15.58 -6.49
CA ALA A 78 -20.54 -15.54 -6.47
C ALA A 78 -21.15 -14.23 -5.96
N SER A 79 -20.46 -13.50 -5.09
CA SER A 79 -20.88 -12.20 -4.53
C SER A 79 -20.26 -10.97 -5.21
N TYR A 80 -19.62 -11.13 -6.37
CA TYR A 80 -18.84 -10.09 -7.04
C TYR A 80 -19.61 -8.78 -7.25
N PHE A 81 -20.87 -8.86 -7.69
CA PHE A 81 -21.72 -7.67 -7.90
C PHE A 81 -22.68 -7.37 -6.75
N SER A 82 -22.69 -8.20 -5.69
CA SER A 82 -23.60 -8.01 -4.55
C SER A 82 -22.98 -7.20 -3.40
N THR A 83 -21.65 -7.15 -3.30
CA THR A 83 -20.96 -6.42 -2.23
C THR A 83 -20.73 -4.96 -2.63
N LYS A 84 -21.39 -4.02 -1.94
CA LYS A 84 -21.20 -2.57 -2.14
C LYS A 84 -19.88 -2.11 -1.52
N ILE A 85 -18.84 -2.01 -2.33
CA ILE A 85 -17.51 -1.52 -1.94
C ILE A 85 -17.16 -0.23 -2.70
N ASP A 86 -17.72 -0.06 -3.90
CA ASP A 86 -17.57 1.13 -4.74
C ASP A 86 -18.55 2.23 -4.29
N SER A 87 -18.10 3.49 -4.26
CA SER A 87 -18.93 4.64 -3.86
C SER A 87 -18.48 5.96 -4.51
N PRO A 88 -19.40 6.79 -5.03
CA PRO A 88 -20.85 6.55 -5.11
C PRO A 88 -21.22 5.60 -6.27
N LEU A 89 -22.45 5.08 -6.28
CA LEU A 89 -23.08 4.38 -7.42
C LEU A 89 -23.37 5.33 -8.61
N VAL A 90 -22.54 6.34 -8.82
CA VAL A 90 -22.71 7.31 -9.90
C VAL A 90 -21.67 6.97 -10.94
N ASP A 91 -22.13 6.87 -12.19
CA ASP A 91 -21.25 6.58 -13.33
C ASP A 91 -20.06 7.56 -13.31
N PRO A 92 -18.80 7.08 -13.32
CA PRO A 92 -17.65 7.92 -13.54
C PRO A 92 -17.93 8.82 -14.75
N PRO A 93 -17.65 10.14 -14.71
CA PRO A 93 -17.48 10.86 -15.95
C PRO A 93 -16.36 10.16 -16.72
N ARG A 94 -16.73 9.63 -17.89
CA ARG A 94 -15.80 8.93 -18.77
C ARG A 94 -14.55 9.79 -18.95
N PRO A 95 -13.36 9.16 -18.97
CA PRO A 95 -12.17 9.90 -19.33
C PRO A 95 -12.39 10.53 -20.72
N PRO A 96 -11.71 11.62 -21.07
CA PRO A 96 -11.78 12.18 -22.42
C PRO A 96 -11.63 11.07 -23.47
N GLU A 97 -12.39 11.15 -24.57
CA GLU A 97 -12.52 10.06 -25.56
C GLU A 97 -11.16 9.56 -26.09
N ASN A 98 -10.15 10.44 -26.16
CA ASN A 98 -8.78 10.11 -26.54
C ASN A 98 -7.98 9.31 -25.47
N GLN A 99 -8.48 9.22 -24.25
CA GLN A 99 -7.89 8.54 -23.10
C GLN A 99 -8.65 7.28 -22.69
N GLU A 100 -9.89 7.04 -23.13
CA GLU A 100 -10.72 5.87 -22.74
C GLU A 100 -10.01 4.51 -22.88
N LYS A 101 -9.22 4.32 -23.93
CA LYS A 101 -8.43 3.11 -24.19
C LYS A 101 -7.36 2.78 -23.14
N LEU A 102 -7.00 3.76 -22.30
CA LEU A 102 -6.04 3.63 -21.20
C LEU A 102 -6.71 3.17 -19.89
N TYR A 103 -8.05 3.09 -19.88
CA TYR A 103 -8.86 2.73 -18.72
C TYR A 103 -9.59 1.39 -18.93
N SER A 104 -10.08 0.75 -17.85
CA SER A 104 -10.65 -0.60 -17.86
C SER A 104 -12.04 -0.50 -18.45
N ALA A 105 -12.59 -1.62 -18.89
CA ALA A 105 -14.01 -1.65 -19.22
C ALA A 105 -14.85 -1.23 -18.01
N TYR A 106 -14.46 -1.59 -16.78
CA TYR A 106 -15.17 -1.17 -15.56
C TYR A 106 -15.20 0.35 -15.35
N PHE A 107 -14.12 1.07 -15.69
CA PHE A 107 -14.06 2.54 -15.70
C PHE A 107 -14.71 3.15 -16.96
N SER A 108 -14.69 2.35 -18.04
CA SER A 108 -15.28 2.48 -19.38
C SER A 108 -16.78 2.70 -19.41
N VAL A 109 -17.40 1.74 -18.76
CA VAL A 109 -18.78 1.29 -18.91
C VAL A 109 -19.21 0.65 -17.60
N ASN A 110 -20.47 0.82 -17.24
CA ASN A 110 -21.07 0.32 -15.99
C ASN A 110 -21.23 -1.22 -16.05
N VAL A 111 -20.12 -1.95 -15.92
CA VAL A 111 -20.09 -3.41 -15.89
C VAL A 111 -20.73 -3.89 -14.59
N THR A 112 -21.93 -4.45 -14.69
CA THR A 112 -22.73 -4.95 -13.56
C THR A 112 -22.95 -6.45 -13.60
N THR A 113 -22.42 -7.14 -14.62
CA THR A 113 -22.59 -8.58 -14.84
C THR A 113 -21.32 -9.26 -15.34
N THR A 114 -21.17 -10.56 -15.06
CA THR A 114 -20.06 -11.39 -15.56
C THR A 114 -20.02 -11.46 -17.09
N ALA A 115 -21.19 -11.38 -17.75
CA ALA A 115 -21.27 -11.38 -19.21
C ALA A 115 -20.66 -10.10 -19.82
N GLN A 116 -20.91 -8.95 -19.21
CA GLN A 116 -20.31 -7.67 -19.63
C GLN A 116 -18.80 -7.64 -19.37
N LEU A 117 -18.33 -8.27 -18.29
CA LEU A 117 -16.90 -8.38 -17.98
C LEU A 117 -16.13 -9.20 -19.04
N ASN A 118 -16.76 -10.22 -19.59
CA ASN A 118 -16.15 -11.15 -20.56
C ASN A 118 -16.29 -10.68 -22.02
N ALA A 119 -16.87 -9.50 -22.28
CA ALA A 119 -17.00 -8.95 -23.62
C ALA A 119 -15.65 -8.30 -24.05
N PRO A 120 -15.04 -8.71 -25.18
CA PRO A 120 -13.65 -8.38 -25.49
C PRO A 120 -13.46 -6.98 -26.11
N THR A 121 -12.49 -6.23 -25.57
CA THR A 121 -11.74 -5.13 -26.22
C THR A 121 -10.28 -5.20 -25.72
N ASP A 122 -9.30 -5.23 -26.63
CA ASP A 122 -7.97 -5.85 -26.45
C ASP A 122 -7.08 -5.34 -25.28
N THR A 123 -7.18 -4.09 -24.84
CA THR A 123 -6.41 -3.55 -23.67
C THR A 123 -7.27 -3.28 -22.43
N GLN A 124 -8.57 -3.06 -22.64
CA GLN A 124 -9.54 -2.97 -21.54
C GLN A 124 -9.62 -4.29 -20.77
N SER A 125 -9.50 -5.44 -21.45
CA SER A 125 -9.66 -6.77 -20.83
C SER A 125 -8.63 -7.07 -19.75
N ARG A 126 -7.32 -6.92 -20.02
CA ARG A 126 -6.24 -7.32 -19.10
C ARG A 126 -6.21 -6.49 -17.81
N SER A 127 -6.39 -5.17 -17.94
CA SER A 127 -6.45 -4.29 -16.76
C SER A 127 -7.75 -4.44 -15.97
N THR A 128 -8.87 -4.80 -16.62
CA THR A 128 -10.13 -5.14 -15.95
C THR A 128 -10.02 -6.43 -15.14
N VAL A 129 -9.26 -7.42 -15.64
CA VAL A 129 -9.02 -8.66 -14.91
C VAL A 129 -8.23 -8.43 -13.63
N LEU A 130 -7.30 -7.45 -13.63
CA LEU A 130 -6.56 -7.08 -12.43
C LEU A 130 -7.48 -6.54 -11.32
N ASP A 131 -8.58 -5.88 -11.67
CA ASP A 131 -9.57 -5.39 -10.70
C ASP A 131 -10.16 -6.54 -9.86
N ASN A 132 -10.21 -7.78 -10.38
CA ASN A 132 -10.66 -8.95 -9.61
C ASN A 132 -9.71 -9.28 -8.46
N VAL A 133 -8.40 -9.13 -8.68
CA VAL A 133 -7.37 -9.35 -7.66
C VAL A 133 -7.43 -8.23 -6.62
N MET A 134 -7.48 -6.97 -7.08
CA MET A 134 -7.57 -5.81 -6.19
C MET A 134 -8.83 -5.86 -5.31
N ARG A 135 -9.97 -6.21 -5.90
CA ARG A 135 -11.24 -6.36 -5.20
C ARG A 135 -11.19 -7.46 -4.14
N ALA A 136 -10.64 -8.62 -4.48
CA ALA A 136 -10.50 -9.71 -3.53
C ALA A 136 -9.62 -9.31 -2.34
N LEU A 137 -8.50 -8.61 -2.58
CA LEU A 137 -7.63 -8.10 -1.52
C LEU A 137 -8.35 -7.10 -0.61
N ALA A 138 -8.97 -6.08 -1.20
CA ALA A 138 -9.66 -5.04 -0.43
C ALA A 138 -10.83 -5.57 0.42
N ILE A 139 -11.57 -6.58 -0.05
CA ILE A 139 -12.66 -7.20 0.71
C ILE A 139 -12.15 -7.99 1.91
N ASN A 140 -11.10 -8.77 1.69
CA ASN A 140 -10.59 -9.69 2.72
C ASN A 140 -9.73 -8.97 3.76
N LYS A 141 -9.31 -7.72 3.50
CA LYS A 141 -8.43 -6.96 4.38
C LYS A 141 -8.91 -5.52 4.57
N PRO A 142 -9.76 -5.25 5.58
CA PRO A 142 -10.32 -3.92 5.85
C PRO A 142 -9.28 -2.82 6.14
N SER A 143 -8.05 -3.20 6.47
CA SER A 143 -6.93 -2.27 6.67
C SER A 143 -6.32 -1.77 5.35
N ILE A 144 -6.71 -2.33 4.20
CA ILE A 144 -6.42 -1.76 2.88
C ILE A 144 -7.43 -0.63 2.65
N GLN A 145 -6.92 0.59 2.51
CA GLN A 145 -7.75 1.74 2.14
C GLN A 145 -7.97 1.76 0.63
N GLU A 146 -6.87 1.66 -0.13
CA GLU A 146 -6.87 1.79 -1.58
C GLU A 146 -5.77 0.92 -2.20
N ILE A 147 -5.98 0.49 -3.43
CA ILE A 147 -5.02 -0.21 -4.28
C ILE A 147 -4.96 0.58 -5.58
N TYR A 148 -3.75 0.91 -6.01
CA TYR A 148 -3.47 1.62 -7.23
C TYR A 148 -2.69 0.73 -8.19
N ALA A 149 -2.99 0.84 -9.49
CA ALA A 149 -2.07 0.39 -10.53
C ALA A 149 -1.83 1.54 -11.51
N GLY A 150 -0.58 1.94 -11.67
CA GLY A 150 -0.15 2.89 -12.69
C GLY A 150 0.60 2.15 -13.78
N PHE A 151 0.27 2.40 -15.04
CA PHE A 151 0.90 1.72 -16.17
C PHE A 151 1.88 2.63 -16.90
N ALA A 152 2.83 2.03 -17.60
CA ALA A 152 3.87 2.76 -18.34
C ALA A 152 3.31 3.63 -19.49
N ASP A 153 2.12 3.30 -20.00
CA ASP A 153 1.36 4.09 -20.98
C ASP A 153 0.50 5.20 -20.34
N PHE A 154 0.73 5.49 -19.06
CA PHE A 154 -0.02 6.43 -18.22
C PHE A 154 -1.44 5.99 -17.86
N GLY A 155 -1.83 4.75 -18.18
CA GLY A 155 -3.06 4.16 -17.67
C GLY A 155 -3.06 4.10 -16.13
N PHE A 156 -4.26 4.15 -15.54
CA PHE A 156 -4.42 4.12 -14.08
C PHE A 156 -5.62 3.27 -13.66
N ARG A 157 -5.48 2.56 -12.53
CA ARG A 157 -6.55 1.86 -11.79
C ARG A 157 -6.49 2.25 -10.32
N ARG A 158 -7.67 2.34 -9.71
CA ARG A 158 -7.89 2.52 -8.29
C ARG A 158 -8.98 1.56 -7.82
N TYR A 159 -8.77 0.92 -6.69
CA TYR A 159 -9.77 0.13 -6.00
C TYR A 159 -9.71 0.42 -4.48
N PRO A 160 -10.82 0.54 -3.73
CA PRO A 160 -12.19 0.60 -4.21
C PRO A 160 -12.41 1.81 -5.12
N TYR A 161 -13.44 1.74 -5.96
CA TYR A 161 -13.74 2.87 -6.83
C TYR A 161 -14.34 4.01 -6.01
N ILE A 162 -13.56 5.08 -5.83
CA ILE A 162 -13.99 6.32 -5.20
C ILE A 162 -13.79 7.47 -6.19
N PHE A 163 -14.88 8.13 -6.57
CA PHE A 163 -14.82 9.32 -7.41
C PHE A 163 -14.64 10.57 -6.53
N ASP A 164 -13.50 11.24 -6.66
CA ASP A 164 -13.23 12.53 -6.04
C ASP A 164 -12.90 13.55 -7.12
N ASP A 165 -13.81 14.50 -7.35
CA ASP A 165 -13.70 15.53 -8.39
C ASP A 165 -12.48 16.45 -8.18
N THR A 166 -12.03 16.59 -6.92
CA THR A 166 -10.86 17.42 -6.58
C THR A 166 -9.54 16.84 -7.10
N SER A 167 -9.49 15.55 -7.39
CA SER A 167 -8.29 14.89 -7.93
C SER A 167 -8.05 15.21 -9.42
N ARG A 168 -9.08 15.71 -10.13
CA ARG A 168 -9.00 16.06 -11.57
C ARG A 168 -8.34 17.40 -11.84
N THR A 169 -8.39 18.32 -10.88
CA THR A 169 -7.84 19.67 -11.02
C THR A 169 -6.46 19.83 -10.37
N GLN A 170 -5.93 18.77 -9.77
CA GLN A 170 -4.63 18.82 -9.10
C GLN A 170 -3.47 18.69 -10.09
N THR A 171 -2.43 19.47 -9.85
CA THR A 171 -1.22 19.56 -10.66
C THR A 171 -0.08 18.78 -10.01
N TYR A 172 -0.22 17.45 -9.93
CA TYR A 172 0.84 16.58 -9.37
C TYR A 172 2.08 16.51 -10.26
N CYS A 173 1.95 16.83 -11.54
CA CYS A 173 3.02 16.68 -12.51
C CYS A 173 3.99 17.86 -12.57
N ASN A 174 3.89 18.85 -11.69
CA ASN A 174 4.76 20.03 -11.69
C ASN A 174 6.05 19.84 -10.88
N GLU A 175 6.28 18.65 -10.34
CA GLU A 175 7.48 18.33 -9.58
C GLU A 175 8.69 18.09 -10.51
N SER A 176 9.89 18.44 -10.02
CA SER A 176 11.12 18.41 -10.81
C SER A 176 11.55 17.01 -11.26
N TYR A 177 11.11 15.96 -10.55
CA TYR A 177 11.40 14.56 -10.86
C TYR A 177 10.44 13.96 -11.91
N VAL A 178 9.37 14.66 -12.27
CA VAL A 178 8.37 14.17 -13.24
C VAL A 178 8.89 14.40 -14.67
N PRO A 179 8.74 13.40 -15.59
CA PRO A 179 9.10 13.57 -16.99
C PRO A 179 8.54 14.85 -17.61
N ALA A 180 9.37 15.57 -18.40
CA ALA A 180 9.00 16.86 -18.97
C ALA A 180 7.70 16.81 -19.80
N GLU A 181 7.44 15.68 -20.46
CA GLU A 181 6.20 15.41 -21.22
C GLU A 181 4.93 15.33 -20.37
N LEU A 182 5.07 15.17 -19.06
CA LEU A 182 3.97 15.17 -18.10
C LEU A 182 3.84 16.50 -17.35
N GLN A 183 4.86 17.35 -17.35
CA GLN A 183 4.83 18.63 -16.65
C GLN A 183 3.68 19.53 -17.14
N GLY A 184 3.01 20.20 -16.21
CA GLY A 184 1.84 21.04 -16.50
C GLY A 184 0.54 20.26 -16.78
N LYS A 185 0.56 18.92 -16.84
CA LYS A 185 -0.66 18.14 -16.99
C LYS A 185 -1.45 18.14 -15.68
N MET A 186 -2.76 18.35 -15.81
CA MET A 186 -3.73 18.25 -14.70
C MET A 186 -4.37 16.87 -14.67
N GLY A 187 -4.69 16.42 -13.45
CA GLY A 187 -5.43 15.19 -13.22
C GLY A 187 -4.61 14.07 -12.58
N PHE A 188 -5.27 12.94 -12.37
CA PHE A 188 -4.63 11.78 -11.76
C PHE A 188 -3.73 11.06 -12.77
N ILE A 189 -2.44 11.38 -12.76
CA ILE A 189 -1.43 10.72 -13.59
C ILE A 189 -0.49 9.94 -12.66
N PRO A 190 -0.51 8.59 -12.69
CA PRO A 190 0.27 7.76 -11.77
C PRO A 190 1.76 8.04 -11.81
N ALA A 191 2.29 8.26 -13.01
CA ALA A 191 3.69 8.61 -13.22
C ALA A 191 4.12 9.92 -12.54
N CYS A 192 3.19 10.74 -12.05
CA CYS A 192 3.52 11.94 -11.28
C CYS A 192 3.46 11.73 -9.77
N ARG A 193 3.16 10.52 -9.29
CA ARG A 193 2.94 10.24 -7.87
C ARG A 193 4.21 9.73 -7.21
N PRO A 194 4.46 10.11 -5.94
CA PRO A 194 5.62 9.62 -5.18
C PRO A 194 5.73 8.10 -5.16
N TRP A 195 4.63 7.38 -4.89
CA TRP A 195 4.62 5.92 -4.83
C TRP A 195 5.08 5.25 -6.13
N TYR A 196 4.77 5.85 -7.29
CA TYR A 196 5.17 5.34 -8.60
C TYR A 196 6.66 5.58 -8.83
N GLN A 197 7.10 6.81 -8.55
CA GLN A 197 8.47 7.25 -8.78
C GLN A 197 9.46 6.55 -7.84
N GLU A 198 9.10 6.37 -6.56
CA GLU A 198 9.91 5.63 -5.59
C GLU A 198 10.12 4.17 -6.01
N ALA A 199 9.04 3.50 -6.46
CA ALA A 199 9.12 2.14 -6.97
C ALA A 199 10.03 2.08 -8.20
N LEU A 200 9.85 3.01 -9.16
CA LEU A 200 10.63 3.06 -10.39
C LEU A 200 12.13 3.33 -10.13
N MET A 201 12.46 4.34 -9.34
CA MET A 201 13.85 4.69 -8.99
C MET A 201 14.57 3.53 -8.30
N SER A 202 13.82 2.69 -7.59
CA SER A 202 14.39 1.55 -6.88
C SER A 202 14.54 0.29 -7.70
N ALA A 203 13.86 0.22 -8.84
CA ALA A 203 13.97 -0.91 -9.74
C ALA A 203 15.19 -0.71 -10.65
N SER A 204 16.15 -1.63 -10.60
CA SER A 204 17.25 -1.64 -11.57
C SER A 204 16.71 -2.06 -12.94
N ALA A 205 16.77 -1.17 -13.92
CA ALA A 205 16.22 -1.39 -15.26
C ALA A 205 17.03 -2.38 -16.14
N VAL A 206 18.15 -2.92 -15.64
CA VAL A 206 19.09 -3.68 -16.48
C VAL A 206 18.78 -5.19 -16.40
N GLY A 207 18.22 -5.74 -17.49
CA GLY A 207 18.12 -7.20 -17.73
C GLY A 207 16.99 -7.92 -16.99
N VAL A 208 16.04 -7.19 -16.39
CA VAL A 208 14.94 -7.74 -15.59
C VAL A 208 13.75 -8.06 -16.49
N VAL A 209 13.46 -9.33 -16.69
CA VAL A 209 12.36 -9.86 -17.51
C VAL A 209 11.38 -10.61 -16.61
N ASP A 210 10.09 -10.37 -16.80
CA ASP A 210 8.98 -11.04 -16.10
C ASP A 210 9.20 -11.08 -14.57
N ALA A 211 9.47 -9.90 -14.02
CA ALA A 211 9.97 -9.77 -12.65
C ALA A 211 9.47 -8.50 -11.96
N LEU A 212 9.64 -8.49 -10.64
CA LEU A 212 9.23 -7.41 -9.76
C LEU A 212 10.45 -6.62 -9.28
N GLY A 213 10.31 -5.29 -9.24
CA GLY A 213 11.24 -4.43 -8.51
C GLY A 213 11.14 -4.66 -7.00
N PRO A 214 12.05 -4.08 -6.19
CA PRO A 214 11.91 -4.14 -4.74
C PRO A 214 10.67 -3.39 -4.29
N ALA A 215 9.96 -3.93 -3.28
CA ALA A 215 8.86 -3.20 -2.66
C ALA A 215 9.38 -1.98 -1.90
N LYS A 216 8.65 -0.88 -1.98
CA LYS A 216 8.92 0.38 -1.26
C LYS A 216 7.78 0.74 -0.35
N PHE A 217 8.12 1.38 0.75
CA PHE A 217 7.14 1.96 1.67
C PHE A 217 7.31 3.47 1.66
N SER A 218 6.21 4.18 1.44
CA SER A 218 6.21 5.64 1.55
C SER A 218 6.23 6.07 3.02
N LEU A 219 6.59 7.32 3.25
CA LEU A 219 6.24 8.00 4.49
C LEU A 219 4.70 8.07 4.64
N PRO A 220 4.17 8.18 5.86
CA PRO A 220 2.74 8.37 6.08
C PRO A 220 2.26 9.72 5.55
N PHE A 221 1.05 9.74 5.03
CA PHE A 221 0.36 10.92 4.53
C PHE A 221 -1.13 10.82 4.83
N ILE A 222 -1.86 11.93 4.62
CA ILE A 222 -3.33 11.94 4.73
C ILE A 222 -3.91 11.54 3.38
N SER A 223 -4.60 10.41 3.33
CA SER A 223 -5.27 9.89 2.13
C SER A 223 -6.49 10.74 1.73
N THR A 224 -7.06 10.43 0.57
CA THR A 224 -8.35 11.02 0.15
C THR A 224 -9.51 10.60 1.07
N THR A 225 -9.37 9.47 1.76
CA THR A 225 -10.31 9.03 2.82
C THR A 225 -10.10 9.75 4.15
N LYS A 226 -9.19 10.75 4.21
CA LYS A 226 -8.82 11.55 5.39
C LYS A 226 -8.22 10.72 6.54
N ARG A 227 -7.68 9.55 6.23
CA ARG A 227 -6.98 8.70 7.20
C ARG A 227 -5.48 8.86 7.04
N VAL A 228 -4.74 8.61 8.13
CA VAL A 228 -3.28 8.51 8.05
C VAL A 228 -2.96 7.17 7.40
N THR A 229 -2.32 7.20 6.24
CA THR A 229 -2.00 6.02 5.46
C THR A 229 -0.54 6.04 5.04
N ALA A 230 0.01 4.87 4.77
CA ALA A 230 1.25 4.75 4.01
C ALA A 230 1.01 3.82 2.82
N THR A 231 1.84 3.91 1.80
CA THR A 231 1.76 3.02 0.64
C THR A 231 2.87 1.99 0.71
N THR A 232 2.57 0.74 0.35
CA THR A 232 3.57 -0.13 -0.24
C THR A 232 3.48 -0.04 -1.76
N SER A 233 4.58 0.09 -2.50
CA SER A 233 4.59 0.15 -3.96
C SER A 233 5.65 -0.75 -4.59
N GLN A 234 5.37 -1.29 -5.77
CA GLN A 234 6.27 -2.23 -6.46
C GLN A 234 6.13 -2.12 -7.97
N ALA A 235 7.26 -1.91 -8.66
CA ALA A 235 7.31 -1.91 -10.12
C ALA A 235 7.26 -3.33 -10.67
N PHE A 236 6.63 -3.53 -11.82
CA PHE A 236 6.58 -4.82 -12.50
C PHE A 236 7.00 -4.70 -13.96
N PHE A 237 7.77 -5.70 -14.40
CA PHE A 237 8.46 -5.75 -15.68
C PHE A 237 8.05 -7.01 -16.45
N THR A 238 8.06 -6.89 -17.77
CA THR A 238 7.88 -8.01 -18.71
C THR A 238 9.05 -8.03 -19.68
N GLN A 239 9.05 -8.94 -20.65
CA GLN A 239 10.02 -8.93 -21.77
C GLN A 239 10.10 -7.59 -22.51
N GLU A 240 9.00 -6.82 -22.56
CA GLU A 240 8.95 -5.51 -23.20
C GLU A 240 9.45 -4.37 -22.29
N GLY A 241 9.93 -4.69 -21.09
CA GLY A 241 10.38 -3.73 -20.08
C GLY A 241 9.29 -3.41 -19.04
N LEU A 242 9.38 -2.20 -18.47
CA LEU A 242 8.44 -1.72 -17.44
C LEU A 242 7.00 -1.75 -17.98
N LYS A 243 6.09 -2.38 -17.24
CA LYS A 243 4.66 -2.33 -17.53
C LYS A 243 3.90 -1.43 -16.58
N GLY A 244 4.36 -1.27 -15.35
CA GLY A 244 3.74 -0.37 -14.39
C GLY A 244 4.23 -0.54 -12.97
N VAL A 245 3.47 0.02 -12.05
CA VAL A 245 3.66 -0.05 -10.60
C VAL A 245 2.31 -0.33 -9.96
N ILE A 246 2.27 -1.27 -9.02
CA ILE A 246 1.15 -1.44 -8.11
C ILE A 246 1.49 -0.82 -6.76
N ALA A 247 0.52 -0.15 -6.15
CA ALA A 247 0.62 0.35 -4.79
C ALA A 247 -0.59 -0.04 -3.95
N ILE A 248 -0.40 -0.28 -2.67
CA ILE A 248 -1.47 -0.56 -1.69
C ILE A 248 -1.34 0.45 -0.56
N GLU A 249 -2.38 1.23 -0.32
CA GLU A 249 -2.53 2.11 0.84
C GLU A 249 -2.96 1.30 2.06
N MET A 250 -2.09 1.28 3.07
CA MET A 250 -2.37 0.72 4.38
C MET A 250 -2.87 1.79 5.34
N ASP A 251 -3.97 1.50 6.03
CA ASP A 251 -4.42 2.28 7.18
C ASP A 251 -3.41 2.14 8.32
N MET A 252 -2.88 3.27 8.79
CA MET A 252 -1.90 3.29 9.87
C MET A 252 -2.54 3.18 11.25
N GLU A 253 -3.88 3.22 11.38
CA GLU A 253 -4.58 3.13 12.66
C GLU A 253 -4.22 1.86 13.43
N ALA A 254 -4.18 0.70 12.75
CA ALA A 254 -3.80 -0.57 13.39
C ALA A 254 -2.34 -0.59 13.88
N LEU A 255 -1.42 0.05 13.14
CA LEU A 255 -0.02 0.21 13.58
C LEU A 255 0.06 1.16 14.77
N ASN A 256 -0.70 2.26 14.73
CA ASN A 256 -0.75 3.25 15.81
C ASN A 256 -1.27 2.63 17.10
N SER A 257 -2.37 1.87 17.05
CA SER A 257 -2.90 1.16 18.22
C SER A 257 -1.89 0.16 18.77
N ALA A 258 -1.22 -0.61 17.90
CA ALA A 258 -0.19 -1.55 18.33
C ALA A 258 0.98 -0.89 19.08
N LEU A 259 1.35 0.34 18.70
CA LEU A 259 2.41 1.12 19.34
C LEU A 259 1.93 1.81 20.63
N THR A 260 0.75 2.43 20.60
CA THR A 260 0.24 3.30 21.68
C THR A 260 -0.44 2.55 22.83
N GLU A 261 -0.92 1.33 22.61
CA GLU A 261 -1.55 0.49 23.66
C GLU A 261 -0.57 -0.01 24.74
N SER A 262 0.72 0.32 24.65
CA SER A 262 1.71 -0.08 25.65
C SER A 262 2.28 1.15 26.33
N SER A 263 1.89 1.35 27.59
CA SER A 263 2.63 2.25 28.46
C SER A 263 4.01 1.67 28.73
N VAL A 264 5.05 2.45 28.44
CA VAL A 264 6.40 2.14 28.90
C VAL A 264 6.53 2.71 30.32
N LEU A 265 6.65 1.82 31.31
CA LEU A 265 6.62 2.22 32.72
C LEU A 265 5.34 3.04 33.02
N ARG A 266 5.47 4.20 33.68
CA ARG A 266 4.34 5.01 34.15
C ARG A 266 3.89 6.09 33.15
N TYR A 267 4.80 6.60 32.31
CA TYR A 267 4.55 7.73 31.40
C TYR A 267 5.30 7.64 30.07
N GLY A 268 6.06 6.57 29.83
CA GLY A 268 6.80 6.41 28.60
C GLY A 268 5.88 6.03 27.44
N TYR A 269 6.24 6.50 26.25
CA TYR A 269 5.57 6.25 24.99
C TYR A 269 6.55 5.63 24.00
N MET A 270 6.03 4.95 22.99
CA MET A 270 6.79 4.44 21.86
C MET A 270 6.38 5.20 20.61
N PHE A 271 7.35 5.39 19.73
CA PHE A 271 7.17 6.01 18.42
C PHE A 271 8.06 5.27 17.42
N MET A 272 7.73 5.41 16.15
CA MET A 272 8.45 4.81 15.03
C MET A 272 9.12 5.90 14.19
N VAL A 273 10.36 5.67 13.80
CA VAL A 273 11.11 6.54 12.91
C VAL A 273 11.59 5.77 11.69
N ASP A 274 11.77 6.47 10.57
CA ASP A 274 12.45 5.90 9.41
C ASP A 274 13.97 5.81 9.66
N LEU A 275 14.69 5.25 8.69
CA LEU A 275 16.16 5.12 8.76
C LEU A 275 16.90 6.47 8.79
N ASN A 276 16.23 7.57 8.41
CA ASN A 276 16.76 8.92 8.42
C ASN A 276 16.41 9.69 9.71
N GLY A 277 15.65 9.08 10.63
CA GLY A 277 15.18 9.70 11.87
C GLY A 277 13.89 10.52 11.73
N THR A 278 13.19 10.43 10.59
CA THR A 278 11.88 11.06 10.39
C THR A 278 10.82 10.32 11.21
N LEU A 279 10.04 11.04 12.01
CA LEU A 279 8.92 10.48 12.76
C LEU A 279 7.85 9.94 11.80
N ILE A 280 7.48 8.68 11.98
CA ILE A 280 6.43 7.98 11.22
C ILE A 280 5.13 7.97 12.02
N LEU A 281 5.18 7.54 13.29
CA LEU A 281 4.06 7.40 14.23
C LEU A 281 4.52 7.61 15.66
#